data_AF-A0A3R6SP00-F1
#
_entry.id   AF-A0A3R6SP00-F1
#
_cell.length_a   1.000
_cell.length_b   1.000
_cell.length_c   1.000
_cell.angle_alpha   90.00
_cell.angle_beta   90.00
_cell.angle_gamma   90.00
#
_symmetry.space_group_name_H-M   'P 1'
#
loop_
_entity.id
_entity.type
_entity.pdbx_description
1 polymer ?
#
loop_
_entity_poly.entity_id
_entity_poly.type
_entity_poly.pdbx_seq_one_letter_code
_entity_poly.pdbx_strand_id
1 'polypeptide(L)'
;YNKLYIMLEYKLKLYGISLTKQEESYTSQCSPFSPEISKRYAEASNRKERGMYITDGVKYNADAVGAFNILRKHLSVSGKQKELSVTGLKNPEIIKVAV
;
A
#
# COMPACT_ATOMS: atom_id res chain seq x y z
N TYR A 1 -2.14 -5.01 -18.20
CA TYR A 1 -3.01 -4.47 -17.13
C TYR A 1 -4.36 -3.89 -17.61
N ASN A 2 -4.48 -3.30 -18.81
CA ASN A 2 -5.74 -2.67 -19.25
C ASN A 2 -6.99 -3.55 -19.14
N LYS A 3 -6.90 -4.83 -19.53
CA LYS A 3 -8.02 -5.78 -19.39
C LYS A 3 -8.50 -5.92 -17.93
N LEU A 4 -7.58 -5.99 -16.97
CA LEU A 4 -7.92 -6.05 -15.53
C LEU A 4 -8.64 -4.78 -15.08
N TYR A 5 -8.16 -3.61 -15.48
CA TYR A 5 -8.81 -2.35 -15.14
C TYR A 5 -10.23 -2.26 -15.70
N ILE A 6 -10.42 -2.64 -16.96
CA ILE A 6 -11.76 -2.64 -17.60
C ILE A 6 -12.71 -3.58 -16.87
N MET A 7 -12.28 -4.81 -16.58
CA MET A 7 -13.11 -5.80 -15.90
C MET A 7 -13.43 -5.40 -14.46
N LEU A 8 -12.46 -4.81 -13.76
CA LEU A 8 -12.64 -4.32 -12.39
C LEU A 8 -13.60 -3.13 -12.36
N GLU A 9 -13.40 -2.15 -13.23
CA GLU A 9 -14.27 -0.97 -13.34
C GLU A 9 -15.71 -1.38 -13.66
N TYR A 10 -15.90 -2.31 -14.60
CA TYR A 10 -17.22 -2.88 -14.90
C TYR A 10 -17.88 -3.46 -13.65
N LYS A 11 -17.18 -4.35 -12.92
CA LYS A 11 -17.74 -4.98 -11.72
C LYS A 11 -18.04 -3.95 -10.62
N LEU A 12 -17.15 -2.98 -10.37
CA LEU A 12 -17.34 -1.96 -9.35
C LEU A 12 -18.52 -1.02 -9.67
N LYS A 13 -18.71 -0.66 -10.94
CA LYS A 13 -19.85 0.17 -11.39
C LYS A 13 -21.21 -0.49 -11.12
N LEU A 14 -21.31 -1.81 -11.18
CA LEU A 14 -22.55 -2.53 -10.81
C LEU A 14 -22.96 -2.30 -9.36
N TYR A 15 -22.01 -1.96 -8.48
CA TYR A 15 -22.23 -1.67 -7.07
C TYR A 15 -22.15 -0.16 -6.75
N GLY A 16 -22.07 0.71 -7.76
CA GLY A 16 -21.92 2.15 -7.55
C GLY A 16 -20.56 2.58 -6.97
N ILE A 17 -19.53 1.74 -7.06
CA ILE A 17 -18.18 2.04 -6.57
C ILE A 17 -17.33 2.62 -7.71
N SER A 18 -16.66 3.75 -7.47
CA SER A 18 -15.75 4.36 -8.44
C SER A 18 -14.36 3.73 -8.38
N LEU A 19 -13.73 3.56 -9.55
CA LEU A 19 -12.33 3.14 -9.67
C LEU A 19 -11.46 4.35 -9.99
N THR A 20 -10.56 4.70 -9.08
CA THR A 20 -9.57 5.76 -9.30
C THR A 20 -8.18 5.17 -9.36
N LYS A 21 -7.41 5.56 -10.39
CA LYS A 21 -6.01 5.16 -10.54
C LYS A 21 -5.12 6.14 -9.77
N GLN A 22 -4.13 5.61 -9.07
CA GLN A 22 -3.14 6.39 -8.34
C GLN A 22 -1.76 6.04 -8.86
N GLU A 23 -0.92 7.05 -9.10
CA GLU A 23 0.48 6.86 -9.45
C GLU A 23 1.25 6.30 -8.24
N GLU A 24 2.01 5.22 -8.43
CA GLU A 24 2.52 4.36 -7.34
C GLU A 24 4.03 4.52 -7.06
N SER A 25 4.70 5.54 -7.60
CA SER A 25 6.12 5.76 -7.32
C SER A 25 6.37 5.83 -5.82
N TYR A 26 7.39 5.07 -5.40
CA TYR A 26 7.89 4.96 -4.03
C TYR A 26 6.93 4.34 -2.99
N THR A 27 5.71 3.88 -3.37
CA THR A 27 4.74 3.31 -2.43
C THR A 27 5.21 2.02 -1.77
N SER A 28 6.09 1.25 -2.44
CA SER A 28 6.67 0.02 -1.90
C SER A 28 7.98 0.26 -1.12
N GLN A 29 8.49 1.48 -1.10
CA GLN A 29 9.80 1.83 -0.54
C GLN A 29 9.65 2.70 0.70
N CYS A 30 8.65 3.60 0.73
CA CYS A 30 8.42 4.47 1.87
C CYS A 30 7.85 3.69 3.07
N SER A 31 8.34 4.02 4.27
CA SER A 31 7.79 3.50 5.51
C SER A 31 6.33 3.92 5.67
N PRO A 32 5.44 3.07 6.25
CA PRO A 32 4.08 3.50 6.59
C PRO A 32 4.06 4.68 7.58
N PHE A 33 5.19 4.97 8.26
CA PHE A 33 5.38 6.12 9.16
C PHE A 33 6.04 7.33 8.49
N SER A 34 6.44 7.23 7.21
CA SER A 34 7.06 8.37 6.53
C SER A 34 6.09 9.56 6.49
N PRO A 35 6.54 10.82 6.57
CA PRO A 35 5.64 11.97 6.48
C PRO A 35 4.86 12.01 5.15
N GLU A 36 5.52 11.64 4.06
CA GLU A 36 4.96 11.62 2.71
C GLU A 36 5.50 10.43 1.90
N ILE A 37 4.86 10.16 0.76
CA ILE A 37 5.31 9.16 -0.22
C ILE A 37 6.08 9.88 -1.32
N SER A 38 7.39 10.01 -1.14
CA SER A 38 8.27 10.70 -2.07
C SER A 38 9.65 10.03 -2.16
N LYS A 39 10.42 10.37 -3.20
CA LYS A 39 11.78 9.85 -3.40
C LYS A 39 12.68 10.09 -2.19
N ARG A 40 12.47 11.19 -1.46
CA ARG A 40 13.27 11.59 -0.30
C ARG A 40 13.18 10.59 0.86
N TYR A 41 12.01 9.96 1.03
CA TYR A 41 11.74 9.02 2.13
C TYR A 41 11.70 7.56 1.65
N ALA A 42 12.11 7.32 0.41
CA ALA A 42 12.05 6.01 -0.22
C ALA A 42 13.27 5.18 0.20
N GLU A 43 13.02 4.12 0.97
CA GLU A 43 14.05 3.20 1.44
C GLU A 43 13.83 1.82 0.84
N ALA A 44 14.40 1.59 -0.35
CA ALA A 44 14.24 0.32 -1.07
C ALA A 44 14.73 -0.89 -0.27
N SER A 45 15.68 -0.68 0.65
CA SER A 45 16.22 -1.71 1.53
C SER A 45 15.22 -2.22 2.58
N ASN A 46 14.10 -1.52 2.82
CA ASN A 46 13.09 -1.94 3.77
C ASN A 46 12.29 -3.16 3.28
N ARG A 47 12.16 -3.34 1.96
CA ARG A 47 11.61 -4.58 1.40
C ARG A 47 12.70 -5.64 1.39
N LYS A 48 12.64 -6.59 2.32
CA LYS A 48 13.70 -7.59 2.53
C LYS A 48 13.55 -8.80 1.60
N GLU A 49 12.35 -9.35 1.55
CA GLU A 49 12.02 -10.53 0.77
C GLU A 49 10.55 -10.48 0.33
N ARG A 50 10.10 -11.45 -0.46
CA ARG A 50 8.72 -11.49 -0.95
C ARG A 50 7.76 -11.56 0.25
N GLY A 51 6.84 -10.60 0.32
CA GLY A 51 5.85 -10.50 1.40
C GLY A 51 6.37 -9.86 2.69
N MET A 52 7.66 -9.55 2.81
CA MET A 52 8.26 -9.01 4.03
C MET A 52 8.78 -7.58 3.85
N TYR A 53 8.29 -6.68 4.69
CA TYR A 53 8.77 -5.30 4.80
C TYR A 53 9.23 -5.04 6.25
N ILE A 54 10.42 -4.47 6.42
CA ILE A 54 11.01 -4.17 7.74
C ILE A 54 11.48 -2.73 7.75
N THR A 55 11.02 -1.97 8.73
CA THR A 55 11.45 -0.59 9.00
C THR A 55 11.50 -0.40 10.51
N ASP A 56 12.54 0.26 11.00
CA ASP A 56 12.76 0.53 12.44
C ASP A 56 12.64 -0.72 13.32
N GLY A 57 13.13 -1.86 12.82
CA GLY A 57 13.09 -3.16 13.52
C GLY A 57 11.71 -3.84 13.56
N VAL A 58 10.65 -3.21 13.02
CA VAL A 58 9.29 -3.77 13.01
C VAL A 58 9.01 -4.44 11.67
N LYS A 59 8.34 -5.59 11.72
CA LYS A 59 7.95 -6.39 10.55
C LYS A 59 6.52 -6.11 10.12
N TYR A 60 6.32 -6.07 8.81
CA TYR A 60 5.04 -5.82 8.13
C TYR A 60 4.90 -6.73 6.91
N ASN A 61 3.66 -6.95 6.49
CA ASN A 61 3.42 -7.53 5.17
C ASN A 61 3.69 -6.47 4.08
N ALA A 62 4.52 -6.80 3.09
CA ALA A 62 4.93 -5.85 2.05
C ALA A 62 3.77 -5.37 1.16
N ASP A 63 2.80 -6.24 0.87
CA ASP A 63 1.65 -5.90 0.03
C ASP A 63 0.66 -5.00 0.79
N ALA A 64 0.48 -5.25 2.09
CA ALA A 64 -0.30 -4.39 2.99
C ALA A 64 0.32 -2.98 3.11
N VAL A 65 1.64 -2.88 3.26
CA VAL A 65 2.34 -1.58 3.26
C VAL A 65 2.16 -0.87 1.92
N GLY A 66 2.29 -1.59 0.80
CA GLY A 66 2.07 -1.05 -0.54
C GLY A 66 0.66 -0.49 -0.71
N ALA A 67 -0.37 -1.27 -0.38
CA ALA A 67 -1.76 -0.86 -0.47
C ALA A 67 -2.07 0.36 0.43
N PHE A 68 -1.53 0.35 1.65
CA PHE A 68 -1.66 1.48 2.58
C PHE A 68 -1.02 2.76 2.03
N ASN A 69 0.17 2.67 1.46
CA ASN A 69 0.87 3.82 0.90
C ASN A 69 0.20 4.36 -0.38
N ILE A 70 -0.43 3.51 -1.19
CA ILE A 70 -1.26 3.95 -2.32
C ILE A 70 -2.42 4.81 -1.81
N LEU A 71 -3.13 4.36 -0.77
CA LEU A 71 -4.21 5.12 -0.15
C LEU A 71 -3.71 6.45 0.41
N ARG A 72 -2.60 6.44 1.16
CA ARG A 72 -1.99 7.66 1.72
C ARG A 72 -1.66 8.67 0.63
N LYS A 73 -1.05 8.21 -0.47
CA LYS A 73 -0.68 9.08 -1.59
C LYS A 73 -1.90 9.68 -2.28
N HIS A 74 -2.96 8.88 -2.47
CA HIS A 74 -4.22 9.38 -3.02
C HIS A 74 -4.87 10.46 -2.13
N LEU A 75 -4.91 10.25 -0.82
CA LEU A 75 -5.45 11.24 0.13
C LEU A 75 -4.64 12.53 0.14
N SER A 76 -3.31 12.43 0.06
CA SER A 76 -2.43 13.60 -0.04
C SER A 76 -2.68 14.40 -1.32
N VAL A 77 -2.76 13.74 -2.48
CA VAL A 77 -2.99 14.40 -3.78
C VAL A 77 -4.40 15.00 -3.88
N SER A 78 -5.40 14.35 -3.26
CA SER A 78 -6.78 14.83 -3.26
C SER A 78 -7.07 15.95 -2.25
N GLY A 79 -6.08 16.38 -1.46
CA GLY A 79 -6.24 17.41 -0.42
C GLY A 79 -7.06 16.95 0.79
N LYS A 80 -7.41 15.66 0.87
CA LYS A 80 -8.20 15.07 1.97
C LYS A 80 -7.28 14.50 3.03
N GLN A 81 -6.45 15.35 3.63
CA GLN A 81 -5.55 14.90 4.70
C GLN A 81 -6.36 14.25 5.83
N LYS A 82 -6.04 13.00 6.09
CA LYS A 82 -6.66 12.19 7.14
C LYS A 82 -5.56 11.47 7.89
N GLU A 83 -5.63 11.52 9.20
CA GLU A 83 -4.78 10.69 10.05
C GLU A 83 -5.19 9.23 9.86
N LEU A 84 -4.24 8.42 9.39
CA LEU A 84 -4.45 7.00 9.14
C LEU A 84 -3.69 6.19 10.18
N SER A 85 -4.41 5.35 10.92
CA SER A 85 -3.78 4.44 11.86
C SER A 85 -2.99 3.36 11.13
N VAL A 86 -1.84 3.03 11.71
CA VAL A 86 -0.91 1.99 11.27
C VAL A 86 -0.93 0.76 12.19
N THR A 87 -1.77 0.76 13.23
CA THR A 87 -1.82 -0.32 14.24
C THR A 87 -2.10 -1.69 13.64
N GLY A 88 -3.00 -1.78 12.66
CA GLY A 88 -3.38 -3.04 12.02
C GLY A 88 -2.40 -3.59 10.99
N LEU A 89 -1.30 -2.89 10.70
CA LEU A 89 -0.30 -3.32 9.71
C LEU A 89 0.83 -4.17 10.31
N LYS A 90 1.07 -4.02 11.62
CA LYS A 90 2.19 -4.64 12.33
C LYS A 90 1.90 -6.11 12.61
N ASN A 91 2.98 -6.88 12.80
CA ASN A 91 2.95 -8.27 13.26
C ASN A 91 2.22 -9.22 12.28
N PRO A 92 2.70 -9.35 11.04
CA PRO A 92 2.11 -10.29 10.10
C PRO A 92 2.27 -11.73 10.61
N GLU A 93 1.17 -12.49 10.60
CA GLU A 93 1.18 -13.92 10.88
C GLU A 93 1.38 -14.72 9.58
N ILE A 94 2.33 -15.65 9.58
CA ILE A 94 2.56 -16.54 8.45
C ILE A 94 1.77 -17.82 8.71
N ILE A 95 0.64 -17.94 8.00
CA ILE A 95 -0.18 -19.15 8.03
C ILE A 95 0.31 -20.07 6.92
N LYS A 96 0.90 -21.22 7.29
CA LYS A 96 1.24 -22.28 6.33
C LYS A 96 -0.03 -23.05 5.99
N VAL A 97 -0.57 -22.86 4.79
CA VAL A 97 -1.72 -23.60 4.29
C VAL A 97 -1.20 -24.75 3.42
N ALA A 98 -1.05 -25.92 4.05
CA ALA A 98 -0.57 -27.20 3.51
C ALA A 98 0.94 -27.33 3.18
N VAL A 99 1.45 -28.56 3.40
CA VAL A 99 2.78 -29.08 3.01
C VAL A 99 2.62 -29.89 1.73
#